data_AF-A0A3P1SXP5-F1
#
_entry.id   AF-A0A3P1SXP5-F1
#
_cell.length_a   1.000
_cell.length_b   1.000
_cell.length_c   1.000
_cell.angle_alpha   90.00
_cell.angle_beta   90.00
_cell.angle_gamma   90.00
#
_symmetry.space_group_name_H-M   'P 1'
#
loop_
_entity.id
_entity.type
_entity.pdbx_description
1 polymer ?
#
loop_
_entity_poly.entity_id
_entity_poly.type
_entity_poly.pdbx_seq_one_letter_code
_entity_poly.pdbx_strand_id
1 'polypeptide(L)' 'MKNLLKKIKPHIGMGFVYAGTLLLLSSFLLGWTSSNVPLFVSIFLVIVGVGIHVALIKSSDIND' A
#
# COMPACT_ATOMS: atom_id res chain seq x y z
N MET A 1 3.82 7.28 -23.76
CA MET A 1 3.97 7.39 -22.28
C MET A 1 2.64 7.40 -21.51
N LYS A 2 1.56 8.05 -21.98
CA LYS A 2 0.27 8.11 -21.25
C LYS A 2 -0.42 6.73 -21.03
N ASN A 3 -0.22 5.76 -21.93
CA ASN A 3 -0.83 4.43 -21.80
C ASN A 3 -0.12 3.50 -20.80
N LEU A 4 1.18 3.69 -20.56
CA LEU A 4 1.91 2.89 -19.55
C LEU A 4 1.43 3.24 -18.14
N LEU A 5 1.23 4.53 -17.85
CA LEU A 5 0.70 4.98 -16.56
C LEU A 5 -0.71 4.42 -16.27
N LYS A 6 -1.59 4.30 -17.28
CA LYS A 6 -2.91 3.65 -17.11
C LYS A 6 -2.79 2.16 -16.75
N LYS A 7 -1.81 1.45 -17.30
CA LYS A 7 -1.60 0.02 -17.03
C LYS A 7 -0.89 -0.26 -15.70
N ILE A 8 -0.03 0.65 -15.24
CA ILE A 8 0.74 0.51 -13.99
C ILE A 8 -0.01 1.06 -12.78
N LYS A 9 -0.88 2.07 -12.97
CA LYS A 9 -1.73 2.66 -11.93
C LYS A 9 -2.43 1.63 -11.02
N PRO A 10 -3.11 0.58 -11.52
CA PRO A 10 -3.76 -0.39 -10.64
C PRO A 10 -2.78 -1.14 -9.73
N HIS A 11 -1.50 -1.24 -10.09
CA HIS A 11 -0.49 -2.00 -9.34
C HIS A 11 0.27 -1.17 -8.31
N ILE A 12 0.22 0.16 -8.40
CA ILE A 12 0.87 1.07 -7.43
C ILE A 12 0.27 0.88 -6.04
N GLY A 13 -1.05 0.74 -5.93
CA GLY A 13 -1.74 0.51 -4.65
C GLY A 13 -1.32 -0.81 -4.00
N MET A 14 -1.19 -1.89 -4.78
CA MET A 14 -0.66 -3.17 -4.29
C MET A 14 0.79 -3.04 -3.81
N GLY A 15 1.63 -2.25 -4.51
CA GLY A 15 3.01 -2.00 -4.08
C GLY A 15 3.11 -1.40 -2.67
N PHE A 16 2.22 -0.45 -2.34
CA PHE A 16 2.14 0.13 -0.99
C PHE A 16 1.69 -0.89 0.06
N VAL A 17 0.74 -1.76 -0.28
CA VAL A 17 0.27 -2.83 0.62
C VAL A 17 1.38 -3.84 0.90
N TYR A 18 2.10 -4.29 -0.13
CA TYR A 18 3.26 -5.18 0.03
C TYR A 18 4.37 -4.54 0.85
N ALA A 19 4.70 -3.27 0.59
CA ALA A 19 5.70 -2.54 1.35
C ALA A 19 5.30 -2.40 2.83
N GLY A 20 4.05 -2.04 3.12
CA GLY A 20 3.54 -1.94 4.50
C GLY A 20 3.55 -3.29 5.24
N THR A 21 3.19 -4.36 4.54
CA THR A 21 3.20 -5.73 5.09
C THR A 21 4.62 -6.21 5.37
N LEU A 22 5.56 -5.98 4.45
CA LEU A 22 6.97 -6.29 4.64
C LEU A 22 7.57 -5.52 5.82
N LEU A 23 7.24 -4.23 5.96
CA LEU A 23 7.71 -3.40 7.07
C LEU A 23 7.16 -3.89 8.42
N LEU A 24 5.92 -4.38 8.44
CA LEU A 24 5.29 -4.98 9.61
C LEU A 24 5.97 -6.31 9.97
N LEU A 25 6.25 -7.16 8.97
CA LEU A 25 6.95 -8.42 9.14
C LEU A 25 8.39 -8.22 9.64
N SER A 26 9.12 -7.25 9.08
CA SER A 26 10.47 -6.89 9.54
C SER A 26 10.44 -6.29 10.95
N SER A 27 9.45 -5.45 11.28
CA SER A 27 9.30 -4.91 12.65
C SER A 27 9.03 -6.01 13.67
N PHE A 28 8.28 -7.05 13.29
CA PHE A 28 8.03 -8.22 14.11
C PHE A 28 9.31 -9.07 14.29
N LEU A 29 10.02 -9.36 13.20
CA LEU A 29 11.25 -10.17 13.21
C LEU A 29 12.42 -9.50 13.96
N LEU A 30 12.54 -8.18 13.85
CA LEU A 30 13.60 -7.40 14.50
C LEU A 30 13.29 -7.05 15.97
N GLY A 31 12.13 -7.44 16.49
CA GLY A 31 11.73 -7.12 17.86
C GLY A 31 11.48 -5.62 18.10
N TRP A 32 11.30 -4.84 17.03
CA TRP A 32 10.94 -3.42 17.09
C TRP A 32 9.54 -3.16 17.67
N THR A 33 8.81 -4.23 18.01
CA THR A 33 7.55 -4.26 18.76
C THR A 33 7.61 -3.57 20.12
N SER A 34 8.81 -3.31 20.68
CA SER A 34 8.92 -2.51 21.91
C SER A 34 8.50 -1.05 21.73
N SER A 35 8.52 -0.52 20.49
CA SER A 35 7.92 0.77 20.15
C SER A 35 6.61 0.54 19.40
N ASN A 36 5.55 1.25 19.79
CA ASN A 36 4.28 1.22 19.05
C ASN A 36 4.36 1.97 17.71
N VAL A 37 5.44 2.73 17.48
CA VAL A 37 5.62 3.59 16.30
C VAL A 37 5.75 2.80 14.98
N PRO A 38 6.60 1.75 14.87
CA PRO A 38 6.74 0.99 13.62
C PRO A 38 5.45 0.23 13.26
N LEU A 39 4.73 -0.28 14.26
CA LEU A 39 3.41 -0.91 14.09
C LEU A 39 2.37 0.10 13.58
N PHE A 40 2.34 1.31 14.15
CA PHE A 40 1.41 2.35 13.72
C PHE A 40 1.71 2.82 12.29
N VAL A 41 2.99 3.03 11.97
CA VAL A 41 3.43 3.45 10.63
C VAL A 41 3.11 2.37 9.59
N SER A 42 3.35 1.09 9.89
CA SER A 42 3.05 0.00 8.95
C SER A 42 1.56 -0.18 8.72
N ILE A 43 0.74 -0.13 9.77
CA ILE A 43 -0.73 -0.16 9.65
C ILE A 43 -1.25 1.05 8.86
N PHE A 44 -0.76 2.25 9.16
CA PHE A 44 -1.13 3.46 8.43
C PHE A 44 -0.79 3.34 6.93
N LEU A 45 0.39 2.81 6.60
CA LEU A 45 0.83 2.60 5.22
C LEU A 45 -0.04 1.58 4.49
N VAL A 46 -0.46 0.50 5.15
CA VAL A 46 -1.39 -0.49 4.59
C VAL A 46 -2.77 0.14 4.33
N ILE A 47 -3.33 0.87 5.29
CA ILE A 47 -4.64 1.53 5.15
C ILE A 47 -4.63 2.51 3.98
N VAL A 48 -3.60 3.36 3.89
CA VAL A 48 -3.43 4.31 2.79
C VAL A 48 -3.25 3.58 1.45
N GLY A 49 -2.43 2.52 1.42
CA GLY A 49 -2.23 1.69 0.24
C GLY A 49 -3.53 1.06 -0.28
N VAL A 50 -4.34 0.49 0.61
CA VAL A 50 -5.67 -0.07 0.28
C VAL A 50 -6.61 1.02 -0.20
N GLY A 51 -6.67 2.17 0.47
CA GLY A 51 -7.53 3.29 0.07
C GLY A 51 -7.20 3.81 -1.33
N ILE A 52 -5.92 3.99 -1.62
CA ILE A 52 -5.44 4.39 -2.96
C ILE A 52 -5.76 3.30 -3.99
N HIS A 53 -5.57 2.02 -3.65
CA HIS A 53 -5.86 0.91 -4.55
C HIS A 53 -7.34 0.86 -4.92
N VAL A 54 -8.24 0.94 -3.93
CA VAL A 54 -9.70 0.96 -4.13
C VAL A 54 -10.12 2.21 -4.91
N ALA A 55 -9.58 3.38 -4.60
CA ALA A 55 -9.89 4.61 -5.33
C ALA A 55 -9.44 4.54 -6.80
N LEU A 56 -8.29 3.94 -7.08
CA LEU A 56 -7.78 3.75 -8.44
C LEU A 56 -8.60 2.72 -9.22
N ILE A 57 -8.99 1.60 -8.59
CA ILE A 57 -9.89 0.62 -9.22
C ILE A 57 -11.23 1.27 -9.54
N LYS A 58 -11.84 1.96 -8.58
CA LYS A 58 -13.13 2.63 -8.75
C LYS A 58 -13.07 3.72 -9.83
N SER A 59 -11.99 4.48 -9.90
CA SER A 59 -11.79 5.48 -10.95
C SER A 59 -11.54 4.86 -12.33
N SER A 60 -11.08 3.61 -12.39
CA SER A 60 -10.91 2.87 -13.65
C SER A 60 -12.23 2.30 -14.15
N ASP A 61 -13.09 1.82 -13.22
CA ASP A 61 -14.41 1.27 -13.51
C ASP A 61 -15.42 2.32 -14.03
N ILE A 62 -15.37 3.55 -13.49
CA ILE A 62 -16.23 4.67 -13.93
C ILE A 62 -15.87 5.20 -15.33
N ASN A 63 -14.71 4.83 -15.88
CA ASN A 63 -14.16 5.37 -17.13
C ASN A 63 -14.25 4.40 -18.32
N ASP A 64 -14.95 3.27 -18.13
CA ASP A 64 -15.33 2.28 -19.14
C ASP A 64 -16.83 2.44 -19.48
#